data_AF-A0A7X8V5X9-F1
#
_entry.id   AF-A0A7X8V5X9-F1
#
_cell.length_a   1.000
_cell.length_b   1.000
_cell.length_c   1.000
_cell.angle_alpha   90.00
_cell.angle_beta   90.00
_cell.angle_gamma   90.00
#
_symmetry.space_group_name_H-M   'P 1'
#
loop_
_entity.id
_entity.type
_entity.pdbx_description
1 polymer ?
#
loop_
_entity_poly.entity_id
_entity_poly.type
_entity_poly.pdbx_seq_one_letter_code
_entity_poly.pdbx_strand_id
1 'polypeptide(L)'
;QELLARKGERRTAGFWVALSGGLDFAKVAKRLKPLGWVAQPPAAGAAEKGVCGSLLYNDGHSGSGRPESENPESGRLGNERPGSEGQNSGKLRMTVAKGRFADILAACDGVVGLAGTANEQAAGLGKPVVTFPGRGPQFTAEFARMQKRLLGEAVALTEREPDRVAAELYAVLTDAKRRAAAAWAGRERMGEPGGAERIAGIIRDYLGL
;
A
#
# COMPACT_ATOMS: atom_id res chain seq x y z
N GLN A 1 -12.65 -11.62 10.92
CA GLN A 1 -13.57 -11.13 9.86
C GLN A 1 -14.37 -9.88 10.26
N GLU A 2 -14.52 -9.54 11.54
CA GLU A 2 -15.43 -8.46 11.98
C GLU A 2 -14.89 -7.02 11.85
N LEU A 3 -13.58 -6.83 11.67
CA LEU A 3 -12.95 -5.50 11.58
C LEU A 3 -13.16 -4.77 10.24
N LEU A 4 -13.61 -5.50 9.21
CA LEU A 4 -13.51 -5.08 7.81
C LEU A 4 -14.87 -5.09 7.09
N ALA A 5 -15.96 -5.25 7.83
CA ALA A 5 -17.31 -5.24 7.28
C ALA A 5 -17.74 -3.81 6.90
N ARG A 6 -17.28 -3.31 5.75
CA ARG A 6 -17.87 -2.15 5.06
C ARG A 6 -17.87 -2.38 3.55
N LYS A 7 -18.92 -3.03 3.06
CA LYS A 7 -19.34 -2.94 1.65
C LYS A 7 -20.41 -1.85 1.56
N GLY A 8 -20.16 -0.76 0.82
CA GLY A 8 -21.25 0.10 0.35
C GLY A 8 -21.07 1.61 0.31
N GLU A 9 -20.02 2.22 0.88
CA GLU A 9 -19.89 3.68 0.89
C GLU A 9 -18.83 4.19 -0.11
N ARG A 10 -19.28 4.88 -1.17
CA ARG A 10 -18.37 5.69 -2.02
C ARG A 10 -17.84 6.89 -1.19
N ARG A 11 -16.53 7.15 -1.33
CA ARG A 11 -15.77 8.42 -1.07
C ARG A 11 -14.81 8.52 0.13
N THR A 12 -14.33 7.41 0.69
CA THR A 12 -13.01 7.43 1.37
C THR A 12 -12.12 6.32 0.82
N ALA A 13 -11.06 6.65 0.10
CA ALA A 13 -10.02 5.67 -0.18
C ALA A 13 -9.33 5.33 1.15
N GLY A 14 -9.52 4.09 1.59
CA GLY A 14 -9.00 3.56 2.86
C GLY A 14 -7.76 2.73 2.62
N PHE A 15 -6.65 3.08 3.27
CA PHE A 15 -5.41 2.33 3.25
C PHE A 15 -5.24 1.58 4.57
N TRP A 16 -4.72 0.35 4.50
CA TRP A 16 -4.30 -0.40 5.68
C TRP A 16 -2.79 -0.52 5.69
N VAL A 17 -2.19 -0.21 6.83
CA VAL A 17 -0.75 -0.34 7.03
C VAL A 17 -0.50 -1.31 8.18
N ALA A 18 0.15 -2.42 7.86
CA ALA A 18 0.70 -3.34 8.85
C ALA A 18 2.10 -2.85 9.25
N LEU A 19 2.29 -2.51 10.52
CA LEU A 19 3.62 -2.15 11.03
C LEU A 19 4.45 -3.42 11.25
N SER A 20 5.67 -3.42 10.71
CA SER A 20 6.71 -4.36 11.11
C SER A 20 7.31 -3.95 12.46
N GLY A 21 7.95 -4.90 13.17
CA GLY A 21 8.36 -4.72 14.58
C GLY A 21 9.23 -3.49 14.91
N GLY A 22 9.90 -2.89 13.92
CA GLY A 22 10.72 -1.67 14.10
C GLY A 22 10.01 -0.35 13.78
N LEU A 23 8.76 -0.38 13.30
CA LEU A 23 7.98 0.80 12.97
C LEU A 23 6.93 1.07 14.06
N ASP A 24 6.82 2.33 14.46
CA ASP A 24 5.92 2.79 15.52
C ASP A 24 4.93 3.83 14.97
N PHE A 25 3.68 3.77 15.43
CA PHE A 25 2.61 4.65 14.95
C PHE A 25 2.91 6.13 15.22
N ALA A 26 3.44 6.49 16.40
CA ALA A 26 3.77 7.87 16.72
C ALA A 26 4.91 8.40 15.82
N LYS A 27 5.89 7.55 15.51
CA LYS A 27 6.96 7.89 14.56
C LYS A 27 6.44 8.13 13.14
N VAL A 28 5.50 7.30 12.67
CA VAL A 28 4.83 7.47 11.37
C VAL A 28 4.01 8.76 11.35
N ALA A 29 3.17 8.97 12.36
CA ALA A 29 2.35 10.18 12.50
C ALA A 29 3.19 11.46 12.50
N LYS A 30 4.30 11.48 13.26
CA LYS A 30 5.22 12.63 13.30
C LYS A 30 5.80 12.97 11.93
N ARG A 31 6.12 11.97 11.11
CA ARG A 31 6.68 12.18 9.76
C ARG A 31 5.65 12.63 8.74
N LEU A 32 4.40 12.23 8.90
CA LEU A 32 3.33 12.57 7.96
C LEU A 32 2.58 13.86 8.34
N LYS A 33 2.70 14.33 9.58
CA LYS A 33 2.11 15.60 10.05
C LYS A 33 2.47 16.81 9.16
N PRO A 34 3.74 17.02 8.74
CA PRO A 34 4.09 18.13 7.84
C PRO A 34 3.44 18.03 6.45
N LEU A 35 2.99 16.84 6.06
CA LEU A 35 2.30 16.58 4.79
C LEU A 35 0.77 16.71 4.94
N GLY A 36 0.26 17.28 6.03
CA GLY A 36 -1.17 17.50 6.26
C GLY A 36 -1.94 16.32 6.85
N TRP A 37 -1.26 15.24 7.24
CA TRP A 37 -1.92 14.11 7.91
C TRP A 37 -2.18 14.37 9.39
N VAL A 38 -3.37 14.03 9.84
CA VAL A 38 -3.80 14.18 11.23
C VAL A 38 -4.00 12.80 11.86
N ALA A 39 -3.28 12.53 12.94
CA ALA A 39 -3.43 11.28 13.69
C ALA A 39 -4.67 11.30 14.56
N GLN A 40 -5.37 10.17 14.60
CA GLN A 40 -6.49 9.89 15.48
C GLN A 40 -6.21 8.61 16.28
N PRO A 41 -6.57 8.58 17.58
CA PRO A 41 -6.47 7.36 18.38
C PRO A 41 -7.38 6.26 17.82
N PRO A 42 -7.12 4.99 18.16
CA PRO A 42 -8.00 3.91 17.80
C PRO A 42 -9.39 4.11 18.44
N ALA A 43 -10.44 3.68 17.75
CA ALA A 43 -11.78 3.66 18.32
C ALA A 43 -11.83 2.74 19.55
N ALA A 44 -12.83 2.93 20.42
CA ALA A 44 -13.02 2.09 21.61
C ALA A 44 -13.03 0.59 21.24
N GLY A 45 -12.25 -0.21 21.98
CA GLY A 45 -12.08 -1.65 21.72
C GLY A 45 -11.23 -2.02 20.48
N ALA A 46 -10.86 -1.07 19.62
CA ALA A 46 -10.03 -1.36 18.45
C ALA A 46 -8.55 -1.58 18.82
N ALA A 47 -8.09 -0.95 19.90
CA ALA A 47 -6.73 -1.12 20.44
C ALA A 47 -6.46 -2.56 20.89
N GLU A 48 -7.43 -3.18 21.58
CA GLU A 48 -7.37 -4.59 22.01
C GLU A 48 -7.31 -5.54 20.81
N LYS A 49 -7.88 -5.11 19.67
CA LYS A 49 -7.79 -5.82 18.39
C LYS A 49 -6.53 -5.45 17.60
N GLY A 50 -5.54 -4.77 18.19
CA GLY A 50 -4.25 -4.47 17.56
C GLY A 50 -4.24 -3.26 16.61
N VAL A 51 -5.29 -2.43 16.59
CA VAL A 51 -5.29 -1.16 15.84
C VAL A 51 -4.56 -0.10 16.66
N CYS A 52 -3.51 0.50 16.08
CA CYS A 52 -2.72 1.54 16.74
C CYS A 52 -3.34 2.94 16.60
N GLY A 53 -4.11 3.17 15.54
CA GLY A 53 -4.74 4.45 15.25
C GLY A 53 -5.05 4.62 13.77
N SER A 54 -5.55 5.79 13.39
CA SER A 54 -5.76 6.17 11.98
C SER A 54 -5.11 7.52 11.68
N LEU A 55 -4.64 7.68 10.45
CA LEU A 55 -4.15 8.94 9.91
C LEU A 55 -5.16 9.41 8.87
N LEU A 56 -5.66 10.63 9.03
CA LEU A 56 -6.61 11.26 8.11
C LEU A 56 -5.92 12.33 7.31
N TYR A 57 -6.22 12.41 6.03
CA TYR A 57 -5.79 13.49 5.17
C TYR A 57 -7.02 14.08 4.49
N ASN A 58 -7.16 15.39 4.60
CA ASN A 58 -8.16 16.17 3.87
C ASN A 58 -7.39 16.98 2.83
N ASP A 59 -7.76 16.85 1.56
CA ASP A 59 -7.33 17.81 0.53
C ASP A 59 -8.00 19.16 0.81
N GLY A 60 -7.40 19.91 1.74
CA GLY A 60 -7.77 21.27 2.13
C GLY A 60 -6.62 22.24 1.91
N HIS A 61 -5.66 21.94 1.03
CA HIS A 61 -4.64 22.90 0.63
C HIS A 61 -5.28 23.99 -0.25
N SER A 62 -5.91 24.97 0.38
CA SER A 62 -5.97 26.33 -0.15
C SER A 62 -4.53 26.81 -0.33
N GLY A 63 -4.20 27.23 -1.55
CA GLY A 63 -2.83 27.44 -2.01
C GLY A 63 -1.96 28.32 -1.13
N SER A 64 -0.66 27.99 -1.10
CA SER A 64 0.41 28.86 -0.64
C SER A 64 1.23 29.32 -1.86
N GLY A 65 0.92 30.53 -2.33
CA GLY A 65 1.85 31.53 -2.90
C GLY A 65 2.76 31.15 -4.07
N ARG A 66 2.37 31.51 -5.29
CA ARG A 66 3.35 31.99 -6.29
C ARG A 66 3.59 33.49 -6.02
N PRO A 67 4.85 33.98 -6.07
CA PRO A 67 5.11 35.41 -5.97
C PRO A 67 4.53 36.11 -7.20
N GLU A 68 3.78 37.18 -6.94
CA GLU A 68 3.22 38.08 -7.95
C GLU A 68 4.37 38.73 -8.74
N SER A 69 4.40 38.52 -10.05
CA SER A 69 5.14 39.39 -10.97
C SER A 69 4.15 40.36 -11.58
N GLU A 70 4.26 41.63 -11.18
CA GLU A 70 3.52 42.75 -11.76
C GLU A 70 3.82 42.88 -13.26
N ASN A 71 2.77 43.04 -14.07
CA ASN A 71 2.87 43.73 -15.36
C ASN A 71 1.53 44.39 -15.68
N PRO A 72 1.45 45.72 -15.84
CA PRO A 72 0.20 46.40 -16.16
C PRO A 72 -0.02 46.49 -17.68
N GLU A 73 -1.29 46.69 -18.03
CA GLU A 73 -1.83 47.10 -19.34
C GLU A 73 -2.14 46.02 -20.39
N SER A 74 -3.42 45.67 -20.53
CA SER A 74 -4.34 46.24 -21.54
C SER A 74 -5.47 45.28 -21.95
N GLY A 75 -6.67 45.84 -22.16
CA GLY A 75 -7.67 45.29 -23.10
C GLY A 75 -8.81 44.42 -22.52
N ARG A 76 -10.00 45.01 -22.39
CA ARG A 76 -11.30 44.33 -22.19
C ARG A 76 -11.60 43.35 -23.33
N LEU A 77 -12.20 42.21 -23.02
CA LEU A 77 -13.46 41.68 -23.61
C LEU A 77 -13.85 40.38 -22.89
N GLY A 78 -15.15 40.23 -22.62
CA GLY A 78 -15.70 39.19 -21.77
C GLY A 78 -15.54 37.78 -22.35
N ASN A 79 -15.25 36.84 -21.45
CA ASN A 79 -15.67 35.46 -21.57
C ASN A 79 -16.02 34.97 -20.16
N GLU A 80 -17.29 34.70 -19.96
CA GLU A 80 -17.82 34.03 -18.78
C GLU A 80 -17.07 32.70 -18.64
N ARG A 81 -16.31 32.56 -17.55
CA ARG A 81 -15.59 31.33 -17.25
C ARG A 81 -16.64 30.24 -16.99
N PRO A 82 -16.60 29.09 -17.69
CA PRO A 82 -17.47 27.97 -17.33
C PRO A 82 -17.17 27.58 -15.88
N GLY A 83 -18.25 27.37 -15.13
CA GLY A 83 -18.27 27.20 -13.69
C GLY A 83 -17.15 26.29 -13.18
N SER A 84 -16.54 26.73 -12.10
CA SER A 84 -15.66 25.95 -11.24
C SER A 84 -16.25 24.57 -11.00
N GLU A 85 -15.73 23.55 -11.68
CA GLU A 85 -15.94 22.15 -11.33
C GLU A 85 -15.51 22.00 -9.87
N GLY A 86 -16.47 21.66 -9.02
CA GLY A 86 -16.27 21.53 -7.58
C GLY A 86 -15.12 20.56 -7.31
N GLN A 87 -14.09 21.09 -6.65
CA GLN A 87 -13.00 20.27 -6.11
C GLN A 87 -13.62 19.24 -5.17
N ASN A 88 -13.66 17.99 -5.63
CA ASN A 88 -14.08 16.86 -4.81
C ASN A 88 -12.93 16.58 -3.83
N SER A 89 -12.88 17.30 -2.71
CA SER A 89 -11.87 17.11 -1.66
C SER A 89 -11.98 15.67 -1.14
N GLY A 90 -11.07 14.80 -1.59
CA GLY A 90 -11.02 13.42 -1.15
C GLY A 90 -10.58 13.35 0.31
N LYS A 91 -11.38 12.71 1.16
CA LYS A 91 -10.94 12.35 2.51
C LYS A 91 -10.22 11.00 2.43
N LEU A 92 -8.91 10.99 2.67
CA LEU A 92 -8.12 9.77 2.74
C LEU A 92 -8.00 9.33 4.20
N ARG A 93 -8.07 8.02 4.42
CA ARG A 93 -7.87 7.40 5.74
C ARG A 93 -6.85 6.30 5.61
N MET A 94 -5.87 6.30 6.51
CA MET A 94 -4.89 5.23 6.65
C MET A 94 -5.00 4.64 8.04
N THR A 95 -5.45 3.39 8.15
CA THR A 95 -5.53 2.68 9.44
C THR A 95 -4.26 1.88 9.66
N VAL A 96 -3.65 2.06 10.83
CA VAL A 96 -2.37 1.46 11.19
C VAL A 96 -2.62 0.40 12.25
N ALA A 97 -2.11 -0.81 12.03
CA ALA A 97 -2.27 -1.94 12.96
C ALA A 97 -0.96 -2.71 13.16
N LYS A 98 -0.86 -3.39 14.30
CA LYS A 98 0.28 -4.24 14.69
C LYS A 98 -0.23 -5.64 15.02
N GLY A 99 0.53 -6.67 14.62
CA GLY A 99 0.14 -8.07 14.84
C GLY A 99 -1.03 -8.55 13.99
N ARG A 100 -1.49 -7.74 13.02
CA ARG A 100 -2.64 -8.03 12.16
C ARG A 100 -2.27 -8.24 10.69
N PHE A 101 -1.05 -8.72 10.44
CA PHE A 101 -0.52 -8.88 9.08
C PHE A 101 -1.42 -9.78 8.22
N ALA A 102 -1.77 -10.97 8.72
CA ALA A 102 -2.59 -11.94 7.98
C ALA A 102 -3.99 -11.38 7.64
N ASP A 103 -4.63 -10.70 8.60
CA ASP A 103 -5.95 -10.11 8.38
C ASP A 103 -5.93 -8.98 7.33
N ILE A 104 -4.93 -8.10 7.41
CA ILE A 104 -4.76 -7.02 6.43
C ILE A 104 -4.48 -7.60 5.05
N LEU A 105 -3.61 -8.60 4.99
CA LEU A 105 -3.21 -9.21 3.73
C LEU A 105 -4.39 -9.95 3.07
N ALA A 106 -5.24 -10.61 3.83
CA ALA A 106 -6.44 -11.25 3.31
C ALA A 106 -7.40 -10.23 2.65
N ALA A 107 -7.50 -9.03 3.23
CA ALA A 107 -8.47 -8.02 2.86
C ALA A 107 -7.99 -6.99 1.84
N CYS A 108 -6.68 -6.83 1.64
CA CYS A 108 -6.16 -5.84 0.71
C CYS A 108 -6.34 -6.27 -0.76
N ASP A 109 -6.37 -5.28 -1.66
CA ASP A 109 -6.40 -5.53 -3.10
C ASP A 109 -4.99 -5.64 -3.70
N GLY A 110 -3.98 -5.12 -3.00
CA GLY A 110 -2.56 -5.13 -3.39
C GLY A 110 -1.67 -4.68 -2.25
N VAL A 111 -0.35 -4.81 -2.44
CA VAL A 111 0.66 -4.55 -1.41
C VAL A 111 1.75 -3.64 -1.95
N VAL A 112 2.19 -2.67 -1.15
CA VAL A 112 3.48 -2.01 -1.32
C VAL A 112 4.40 -2.50 -0.20
N GLY A 113 5.48 -3.20 -0.54
CA GLY A 113 6.24 -3.95 0.46
C GLY A 113 7.74 -4.05 0.17
N LEU A 114 8.53 -3.92 1.24
CA LEU A 114 10.00 -4.06 1.22
C LEU A 114 10.48 -5.26 2.06
N ALA A 115 9.57 -6.15 2.45
CA ALA A 115 9.89 -7.30 3.29
C ALA A 115 9.74 -8.57 2.45
N GLY A 116 10.84 -9.32 2.28
CA GLY A 116 10.92 -10.50 1.41
C GLY A 116 9.77 -11.49 1.64
N THR A 117 9.71 -12.10 2.82
CA THR A 117 8.71 -13.11 3.17
C THR A 117 7.28 -12.57 3.18
N ALA A 118 7.06 -11.30 3.55
CA ALA A 118 5.73 -10.70 3.50
C ALA A 118 5.24 -10.53 2.05
N ASN A 119 6.14 -10.15 1.14
CA ASN A 119 5.85 -10.05 -0.29
C ASN A 119 5.58 -11.44 -0.90
N GLU A 120 6.31 -12.48 -0.49
CA GLU A 120 6.06 -13.86 -0.92
C GLU A 120 4.69 -14.37 -0.46
N GLN A 121 4.30 -14.12 0.80
CA GLN A 121 2.97 -14.46 1.28
C GLN A 121 1.86 -13.70 0.53
N ALA A 122 2.10 -12.43 0.21
CA ALA A 122 1.18 -11.64 -0.61
C ALA A 122 1.00 -12.22 -2.01
N ALA A 123 2.11 -12.56 -2.67
CA ALA A 123 2.10 -13.21 -3.98
C ALA A 123 1.35 -14.54 -3.92
N GLY A 124 1.59 -15.39 -2.91
CA GLY A 124 0.90 -16.68 -2.75
C GLY A 124 -0.62 -16.55 -2.58
N LEU A 125 -1.08 -15.47 -1.93
CA LEU A 125 -2.51 -15.14 -1.84
C LEU A 125 -3.07 -14.46 -3.10
N GLY A 126 -2.27 -14.37 -4.16
CA GLY A 126 -2.61 -13.74 -5.42
C GLY A 126 -2.78 -12.22 -5.33
N LYS A 127 -2.16 -11.58 -4.34
CA LYS A 127 -2.17 -10.12 -4.19
C LYS A 127 -0.99 -9.54 -4.97
N PRO A 128 -1.23 -8.60 -5.92
CA PRO A 128 -0.13 -7.93 -6.60
C PRO A 128 0.73 -7.15 -5.61
N VAL A 129 2.06 -7.24 -5.78
CA VAL A 129 3.05 -6.58 -4.93
C VAL A 129 3.81 -5.55 -5.74
N VAL A 130 3.76 -4.28 -5.34
CA VAL A 130 4.69 -3.25 -5.83
C VAL A 130 5.84 -3.13 -4.85
N THR A 131 7.07 -3.21 -5.36
CA THR A 131 8.28 -3.09 -4.55
C THR A 131 9.30 -2.18 -5.23
N PHE A 132 10.30 -1.78 -4.47
CA PHE A 132 11.40 -0.91 -4.89
C PHE A 132 12.61 -1.20 -3.99
N PRO A 133 13.86 -0.97 -4.44
CA PRO A 133 15.02 -1.18 -3.57
C PRO A 133 14.91 -0.30 -2.31
N GLY A 134 15.32 -0.82 -1.16
CA GLY A 134 15.43 -0.13 0.15
C GLY A 134 16.78 0.59 0.34
N ARG A 135 16.87 1.48 1.33
CA ARG A 135 18.07 2.33 1.57
C ARG A 135 19.15 1.59 2.36
N GLY A 136 18.73 0.59 3.14
CA GLY A 136 19.60 -0.22 3.97
C GLY A 136 19.84 -1.61 3.38
N PRO A 137 20.65 -2.42 4.07
CA PRO A 137 21.07 -3.74 3.57
C PRO A 137 19.95 -4.77 3.51
N GLN A 138 18.82 -4.52 4.18
CA GLN A 138 17.72 -5.48 4.33
C GLN A 138 16.95 -5.77 3.03
N PHE A 139 16.96 -4.84 2.06
CA PHE A 139 16.26 -5.02 0.78
C PHE A 139 17.01 -4.27 -0.32
N THR A 140 18.03 -4.90 -0.90
CA THR A 140 18.91 -4.27 -1.90
C THR A 140 18.29 -4.29 -3.31
N ALA A 141 18.89 -3.56 -4.25
CA ALA A 141 18.47 -3.61 -5.66
C ALA A 141 18.67 -5.00 -6.29
N GLU A 142 19.69 -5.73 -5.86
CA GLU A 142 19.90 -7.11 -6.28
C GLU A 142 18.81 -8.03 -5.73
N PHE A 143 18.51 -7.93 -4.42
CA PHE A 143 17.44 -8.70 -3.81
C PHE A 143 16.08 -8.42 -4.48
N ALA A 144 15.78 -7.15 -4.75
CA ALA A 144 14.54 -6.76 -5.43
C ALA A 144 14.43 -7.37 -6.84
N ARG A 145 15.53 -7.39 -7.61
CA ARG A 145 15.61 -8.03 -8.93
C ARG A 145 15.44 -9.56 -8.84
N MET A 146 16.06 -10.19 -7.86
CA MET A 146 15.90 -11.63 -7.60
C MET A 146 14.45 -11.97 -7.24
N GLN A 147 13.83 -11.20 -6.36
CA GLN A 147 12.44 -11.40 -5.98
C GLN A 147 11.50 -11.24 -7.18
N LYS A 148 11.69 -10.21 -8.02
CA LYS A 148 10.95 -10.06 -9.29
C LYS A 148 11.13 -11.27 -10.21
N ARG A 149 12.36 -11.77 -10.36
CA ARG A 149 12.64 -12.95 -11.19
C ARG A 149 11.98 -14.22 -10.64
N LEU A 150 11.98 -14.41 -9.32
CA LEU A 150 11.40 -15.58 -8.66
C LEU A 150 9.87 -15.61 -8.77
N LEU A 151 9.22 -14.48 -8.46
CA LEU A 151 7.76 -14.37 -8.35
C LEU A 151 7.09 -13.88 -9.64
N GLY A 152 7.86 -13.51 -10.66
CA GLY A 152 7.35 -13.12 -11.98
C GLY A 152 6.40 -11.93 -11.90
N GLU A 153 5.24 -12.05 -12.53
CA GLU A 153 4.23 -10.98 -12.61
C GLU A 153 3.52 -10.68 -11.29
N ALA A 154 3.69 -11.52 -10.26
CA ALA A 154 3.17 -11.22 -8.92
C ALA A 154 3.83 -9.99 -8.30
N VAL A 155 5.05 -9.65 -8.74
CA VAL A 155 5.83 -8.52 -8.26
C VAL A 155 6.03 -7.51 -9.38
N ALA A 156 5.72 -6.24 -9.13
CA ALA A 156 6.11 -5.10 -9.94
C ALA A 156 7.27 -4.39 -9.25
N LEU A 157 8.41 -4.31 -9.93
CA LEU A 157 9.60 -3.61 -9.42
C LEU A 157 9.64 -2.20 -10.00
N THR A 158 9.74 -1.20 -9.13
CA THR A 158 9.76 0.22 -9.47
C THR A 158 10.99 0.92 -8.89
N GLU A 159 11.26 2.12 -9.38
CA GLU A 159 12.19 3.05 -8.74
C GLU A 159 11.62 3.56 -7.42
N ARG A 160 12.51 3.99 -6.50
CA ARG A 160 12.08 4.54 -5.21
C ARG A 160 11.65 5.99 -5.36
N GLU A 161 10.55 6.19 -6.05
CA GLU A 161 9.90 7.47 -6.24
C GLU A 161 8.42 7.32 -5.87
N PRO A 162 7.91 8.10 -4.92
CA PRO A 162 6.52 7.96 -4.46
C PRO A 162 5.49 7.94 -5.59
N ASP A 163 5.66 8.83 -6.57
CA ASP A 163 4.73 8.94 -7.72
C ASP A 163 4.79 7.70 -8.61
N ARG A 164 5.98 7.12 -8.82
CA ARG A 164 6.15 5.88 -9.58
C ARG A 164 5.52 4.68 -8.88
N VAL A 165 5.75 4.56 -7.57
CA VAL A 165 5.16 3.49 -6.75
C VAL A 165 3.64 3.58 -6.76
N ALA A 166 3.10 4.80 -6.58
CA ALA A 166 1.66 5.04 -6.58
C ALA A 166 1.04 4.77 -7.97
N ALA A 167 1.66 5.26 -9.03
CA ALA A 167 1.21 5.04 -10.41
C ALA A 167 1.21 3.55 -10.76
N GLU A 168 2.26 2.82 -10.38
CA GLU A 168 2.35 1.39 -10.67
C GLU A 168 1.33 0.57 -9.87
N LEU A 169 1.13 0.90 -8.59
CA LEU A 169 0.09 0.28 -7.77
C LEU A 169 -1.28 0.51 -8.40
N TYR A 170 -1.58 1.75 -8.78
CA TYR A 170 -2.83 2.09 -9.45
C TYR A 170 -3.00 1.32 -10.76
N ALA A 171 -1.97 1.28 -11.61
CA ALA A 171 -2.00 0.60 -12.89
C ALA A 171 -2.23 -0.91 -12.73
N VAL A 172 -1.51 -1.56 -11.80
CA VAL A 172 -1.70 -2.99 -11.54
C VAL A 172 -3.09 -3.25 -10.97
N LEU A 173 -3.62 -2.41 -10.08
CA LEU A 173 -4.94 -2.62 -9.47
C LEU A 173 -6.11 -2.37 -10.43
N THR A 174 -5.95 -1.45 -11.38
CA THR A 174 -7.03 -1.08 -12.32
C THR A 174 -7.02 -1.88 -13.61
N ASP A 175 -5.89 -2.44 -14.01
CA ASP A 175 -5.80 -3.36 -15.15
C ASP A 175 -6.15 -4.80 -14.71
N ALA A 176 -7.34 -5.26 -15.12
CA ALA A 176 -7.82 -6.60 -14.80
C ALA A 176 -6.91 -7.72 -15.32
N LYS A 177 -6.26 -7.54 -16.47
CA LYS A 177 -5.34 -8.54 -17.03
C LYS A 177 -4.08 -8.62 -16.19
N ARG A 178 -3.51 -7.47 -15.80
CA ARG A 178 -2.34 -7.42 -14.92
C ARG A 178 -2.64 -8.02 -13.55
N ARG A 179 -3.79 -7.71 -12.95
CA ARG A 179 -4.22 -8.36 -11.69
C ARG A 179 -4.31 -9.88 -11.82
N ALA A 180 -4.94 -10.36 -12.89
CA ALA A 180 -5.09 -11.79 -13.12
C ALA A 180 -3.73 -12.48 -13.31
N ALA A 181 -2.83 -11.87 -14.09
CA ALA A 181 -1.48 -12.38 -14.30
C ALA A 181 -0.66 -12.42 -12.99
N ALA A 182 -0.70 -11.35 -12.20
CA ALA A 182 -0.06 -11.29 -10.90
C ALA A 182 -0.58 -12.38 -9.95
N ALA A 183 -1.90 -12.54 -9.91
CA ALA A 183 -2.55 -13.52 -9.04
C ALA A 183 -2.22 -14.96 -9.45
N TRP A 184 -2.18 -15.24 -10.76
CA TRP A 184 -1.80 -16.54 -11.30
C TRP A 184 -0.32 -16.85 -11.02
N ALA A 185 0.59 -15.93 -11.37
CA ALA A 185 2.03 -16.11 -11.18
C ALA A 185 2.37 -16.34 -9.70
N GLY A 186 1.74 -15.57 -8.80
CA GLY A 186 2.00 -15.69 -7.37
C GLY A 186 1.57 -17.04 -6.80
N ARG A 187 0.38 -17.52 -7.17
CA ARG A 187 -0.09 -18.86 -6.75
C ARG A 187 0.74 -19.98 -7.35
N GLU A 188 1.08 -19.88 -8.64
CA GLU A 188 1.89 -20.89 -9.33
C GLU A 188 3.29 -21.02 -8.70
N ARG A 189 3.94 -19.88 -8.41
CA ARG A 189 5.30 -19.87 -7.84
C ARG A 189 5.37 -20.25 -6.38
N MET A 190 4.38 -19.87 -5.58
CA MET A 190 4.34 -20.22 -4.16
C MET A 190 3.82 -21.64 -3.92
N GLY A 191 3.04 -22.17 -4.86
CA GLY A 191 2.43 -23.49 -4.77
C GLY A 191 1.38 -23.61 -3.67
N GLU A 192 0.92 -24.84 -3.47
CA GLU A 192 -0.09 -25.14 -2.44
C GLU A 192 0.52 -25.11 -1.02
N PRO A 193 -0.28 -24.75 0.01
CA PRO A 193 0.11 -24.83 1.41
C PRO A 193 0.69 -26.20 1.81
N GLY A 194 1.43 -26.24 2.93
CA GLY A 194 1.97 -27.50 3.49
C GLY A 194 3.42 -27.81 3.10
N GLY A 195 4.18 -26.84 2.61
CA GLY A 195 5.61 -27.04 2.28
C GLY A 195 6.43 -27.59 3.45
N ALA A 196 6.23 -27.05 4.67
CA ALA A 196 6.93 -27.54 5.86
C ALA A 196 6.57 -28.99 6.22
N GLU A 197 5.29 -29.36 6.12
CA GLU A 197 4.82 -30.73 6.36
C GLU A 197 5.40 -31.72 5.35
N ARG A 198 5.41 -31.34 4.05
CA ARG A 198 6.04 -32.16 3.00
C ARG A 198 7.53 -32.35 3.24
N ILE A 199 8.25 -31.29 3.60
CA ILE A 199 9.68 -31.37 3.93
C ILE A 199 9.90 -32.29 5.14
N ALA A 200 9.10 -32.14 6.19
CA ALA A 200 9.19 -32.99 7.38
C ALA A 200 8.93 -34.47 7.04
N GLY A 201 7.94 -34.76 6.19
CA GLY A 201 7.67 -36.10 5.67
C GLY A 201 8.87 -36.68 4.92
N ILE A 202 9.46 -35.92 4.00
CA ILE A 202 10.65 -36.34 3.24
C ILE A 202 11.83 -36.63 4.18
N ILE A 203 12.07 -35.78 5.19
CA ILE A 203 13.14 -35.99 6.17
C ILE A 203 12.87 -37.26 6.98
N ARG A 204 11.64 -37.46 7.45
CA ARG A 204 11.24 -38.65 8.22
C ARG A 204 11.47 -39.92 7.40
N ASP A 205 11.01 -39.93 6.16
CA ASP A 205 11.13 -41.08 5.26
C ASP A 205 12.61 -41.36 4.92
N TYR A 206 13.43 -40.32 4.72
CA TYR A 206 14.89 -40.46 4.50
C TYR A 206 15.63 -41.04 5.72
N LEU A 207 15.16 -40.73 6.93
CA LEU A 207 15.75 -41.24 8.19
C LEU A 207 15.15 -42.58 8.65
N GLY A 208 14.10 -43.09 7.99
CA GLY A 208 13.44 -44.34 8.35
C GLY A 208 12.64 -44.27 9.66
N LEU A 209 12.06 -43.11 9.96
CA LEU A 209 11.25 -42.84 11.17
C LEU A 209 9.74 -43.06 10.96
#